data_AF-A0A748ZI94-F1
#
_entry.id   AF-A0A748ZI94-F1
#
_cell.length_a   1.000
_cell.length_b   1.000
_cell.length_c   1.000
_cell.angle_alpha   90.00
_cell.angle_beta   90.00
_cell.angle_gamma   90.00
#
_symmetry.space_group_name_H-M   'P 1'
#
loop_
_entity.id
_entity.type
_entity.pdbx_description
1 polymer ?
#
loop_
_entity_poly.entity_id
_entity_poly.type
_entity_poly.pdbx_seq_one_letter_code
_entity_poly.pdbx_strand_id
1 'polypeptide(L)'
;MDDKYLWLSAAGLAGGAVSQIKKREAISPWLRLCHLTASACCAVYASPIIISYYELSQSEGQYLVPFGVGMFWLKLFEAADSSLSNFKLPWGK
;
A
#
# COMPACT_ATOMS: atom_id res chain seq x y z
N MET A 1 -6.31 -23.43 -3.81
CA MET A 1 -6.52 -22.01 -3.51
C MET A 1 -5.15 -21.38 -3.69
N ASP A 2 -4.93 -20.80 -4.87
CA ASP A 2 -3.61 -20.54 -5.42
C ASP A 2 -2.76 -19.61 -4.56
N ASP A 3 -1.51 -20.01 -4.31
CA ASP A 3 -0.49 -19.30 -3.51
C ASP A 3 -0.23 -17.86 -3.98
N LYS A 4 -0.77 -17.47 -5.14
CA LYS A 4 -0.69 -16.12 -5.71
C LYS A 4 -1.12 -15.04 -4.73
N TYR A 5 -2.26 -15.19 -4.05
CA TYR A 5 -2.73 -14.17 -3.10
C TYR A 5 -1.84 -14.05 -1.87
N LEU A 6 -1.24 -15.16 -1.45
CA LEU A 6 -0.30 -15.21 -0.34
C LEU A 6 1.00 -14.46 -0.71
N TRP A 7 1.54 -14.70 -1.91
CA TRP A 7 2.73 -13.99 -2.41
C TRP A 7 2.50 -12.50 -2.64
N LEU A 8 1.35 -12.11 -3.19
CA LEU A 8 0.97 -10.69 -3.35
C LEU A 8 0.86 -10.00 -1.99
N SER A 9 0.23 -10.65 -1.01
CA SER A 9 0.10 -10.13 0.36
C SER A 9 1.47 -10.00 1.03
N ALA A 10 2.33 -11.01 0.91
CA ALA A 10 3.68 -11.01 1.48
C ALA A 10 4.55 -9.89 0.90
N ALA A 11 4.51 -9.70 -0.43
CA ALA A 11 5.22 -8.60 -1.09
C ALA A 11 4.66 -7.23 -0.68
N GLY A 12 3.33 -7.09 -0.57
CA GLY A 12 2.68 -5.88 -0.08
C GLY A 12 3.07 -5.54 1.37
N LEU A 13 3.11 -6.54 2.26
CA LEU A 13 3.57 -6.39 3.64
C LEU A 13 5.03 -5.94 3.70
N ALA A 14 5.91 -6.55 2.90
CA ALA A 14 7.32 -6.19 2.83
C ALA A 14 7.50 -4.73 2.35
N GLY A 15 6.77 -4.33 1.31
CA GLY A 15 6.77 -2.95 0.82
C GLY A 15 6.28 -1.96 1.88
N GLY A 16 5.17 -2.29 2.56
CA GLY A 16 4.61 -1.48 3.64
C GLY A 16 5.58 -1.32 4.82
N ALA A 17 6.27 -2.40 5.22
CA ALA A 17 7.27 -2.37 6.28
C ALA A 17 8.44 -1.45 5.92
N VAL A 18 8.97 -1.56 4.69
CA VAL A 18 10.04 -0.67 4.19
C VAL A 18 9.59 0.80 4.21
N SER A 19 8.35 1.08 3.85
CA SER A 19 7.78 2.43 3.89
C SER A 19 7.74 3.00 5.31
N GLN A 20 7.37 2.17 6.30
CA GLN A 20 7.35 2.56 7.70
C GLN A 20 8.75 2.79 8.28
N ILE A 21 9.75 1.99 7.89
CA ILE A 21 11.15 2.17 8.34
C ILE A 21 11.72 3.50 7.85
N LYS A 22 11.32 3.97 6.66
CA LYS A 22 11.73 5.28 6.14
C LYS A 22 11.16 6.45 6.94
N LYS A 23 10.12 6.26 7.76
CA LYS A 23 9.63 7.31 8.65
C LYS A 23 10.59 7.50 9.82
N ARG A 24 10.97 8.76 10.03
CA ARG A 24 11.75 9.19 11.21
C ARG A 24 10.89 9.34 12.46
N GLU A 25 9.57 9.41 12.30
CA GLU A 25 8.61 9.59 13.38
C GLU A 25 8.19 8.27 14.01
N ALA A 26 7.98 8.27 15.32
CA ALA A 26 7.53 7.09 16.05
C ALA A 26 6.06 6.79 15.74
N ILE A 27 5.81 5.83 14.84
CA ILE A 27 4.48 5.27 14.61
C ILE A 27 4.16 4.30 15.76
N SER A 28 2.96 4.41 16.36
CA SER A 28 2.52 3.49 17.41
C SER A 28 2.41 2.04 16.89
N PRO A 29 2.65 1.01 17.73
CA PRO A 29 2.63 -0.39 17.28
C PRO A 29 1.31 -0.81 16.63
N TRP A 30 0.18 -0.32 17.16
CA TRP A 30 -1.14 -0.59 16.59
C TRP A 30 -1.30 0.03 15.20
N LEU A 31 -0.91 1.30 15.05
CA LEU A 31 -1.00 2.00 13.77
C LEU A 31 -0.08 1.39 12.72
N ARG A 32 1.11 0.90 13.12
CA ARG A 32 2.00 0.11 12.25
C ARG A 32 1.29 -1.11 11.69
N LEU A 33 0.62 -1.89 12.54
CA LEU A 33 -0.11 -3.08 12.12
C LEU A 33 -1.25 -2.75 11.17
N CYS A 34 -2.02 -1.70 11.43
CA CYS A 34 -3.08 -1.22 10.53
C CYS A 34 -2.53 -0.82 9.16
N HIS A 35 -1.40 -0.11 9.11
CA HIS A 35 -0.78 0.25 7.83
C HIS A 35 -0.20 -0.96 7.09
N LEU A 36 0.39 -1.94 7.79
CA LEU A 36 0.91 -3.16 7.16
C LEU A 36 -0.23 -3.98 6.54
N THR A 37 -1.30 -4.21 7.29
CA THR A 37 -2.48 -4.94 6.79
C THR A 37 -3.11 -4.21 5.61
N ALA A 38 -3.25 -2.89 5.68
CA ALA A 38 -3.74 -2.10 4.55
C ALA A 38 -2.82 -2.16 3.33
N SER A 39 -1.49 -2.08 3.50
CA SER A 39 -0.51 -2.29 2.41
C SER A 39 -0.68 -3.66 1.74
N ALA A 40 -0.91 -4.72 2.53
CA ALA A 40 -1.14 -6.06 2.01
C ALA A 40 -2.44 -6.15 1.19
N CYS A 41 -3.53 -5.59 1.72
CA CYS A 41 -4.80 -5.52 1.00
C CYS A 41 -4.67 -4.73 -0.30
N CYS A 42 -4.03 -3.55 -0.27
CA CYS A 42 -3.80 -2.75 -1.47
C CYS A 42 -3.00 -3.52 -2.52
N ALA A 43 -1.95 -4.24 -2.14
CA ALA A 43 -1.18 -5.07 -3.07
C ALA A 43 -2.04 -6.19 -3.68
N VAL A 44 -2.84 -6.89 -2.88
CA VAL A 44 -3.73 -7.96 -3.37
C VAL A 44 -4.72 -7.47 -4.41
N TYR A 45 -5.35 -6.30 -4.19
CA TYR A 45 -6.40 -5.80 -5.08
C TYR A 45 -5.88 -4.95 -6.23
N ALA A 46 -4.86 -4.12 -6.01
CA ALA A 46 -4.36 -3.20 -7.03
C ALA A 46 -3.35 -3.86 -7.97
N SER A 47 -2.52 -4.80 -7.49
CA SER A 47 -1.48 -5.39 -8.34
C SER A 47 -2.00 -6.16 -9.55
N PRO A 48 -3.07 -6.97 -9.47
CA PRO A 48 -3.63 -7.62 -10.66
C PRO A 48 -4.08 -6.61 -11.73
N ILE A 49 -4.68 -5.50 -11.30
CA ILE A 49 -5.14 -4.43 -12.19
C ILE A 49 -3.94 -3.75 -12.86
N ILE A 50 -2.92 -3.38 -12.09
CA ILE A 50 -1.71 -2.74 -12.59
C ILE A 50 -0.94 -3.66 -13.55
N ILE A 51 -0.76 -4.93 -13.18
CA ILE A 51 -0.06 -5.93 -14.01
C ILE A 51 -0.78 -6.10 -15.35
N SER A 52 -2.12 -6.17 -15.33
CA SER A 52 -2.91 -6.29 -16.56
C SER A 52 -2.85 -5.01 -17.40
N TYR A 53 -2.94 -3.84 -16.78
CA TYR A 53 -2.94 -2.55 -17.48
C TYR A 53 -1.63 -2.27 -18.22
N TYR A 54 -0.50 -2.65 -17.62
CA TYR A 54 0.83 -2.50 -18.23
C TYR A 54 1.30 -3.74 -18.99
N GLU A 55 0.42 -4.74 -19.21
CA GLU A 55 0.73 -6.00 -19.91
C GLU A 55 1.95 -6.76 -19.33
N LEU A 56 2.18 -6.63 -18.02
CA LEU A 56 3.35 -7.17 -17.34
C LEU A 56 3.23 -8.67 -17.02
N SER A 57 2.14 -9.34 -17.37
CA SER A 57 1.83 -10.71 -16.95
C SER A 57 2.87 -11.78 -17.35
N GLN A 58 3.71 -11.49 -18.35
CA GLN A 58 4.78 -12.38 -18.82
C GLN A 58 6.18 -11.83 -18.50
N SER A 59 6.27 -10.74 -17.75
CA SER A 59 7.53 -10.10 -17.37
C SER A 59 7.88 -10.44 -15.92
N GLU A 60 9.16 -10.67 -15.64
CA GLU A 60 9.68 -10.81 -14.26
C GLU A 60 9.37 -9.58 -13.40
N GLY A 61 9.18 -8.40 -14.03
CA GLY A 61 8.82 -7.15 -13.35
C GLY A 61 7.46 -7.20 -12.64
N GLN A 62 6.59 -8.15 -12.97
CA GLN A 62 5.26 -8.26 -12.34
C GLN A 62 5.33 -8.47 -10.81
N TYR A 63 6.40 -9.11 -10.31
CA TYR A 63 6.56 -9.38 -8.87
C TYR A 63 6.99 -8.15 -8.08
N LEU A 64 7.53 -7.12 -8.74
CA LEU A 64 7.86 -5.84 -8.10
C LEU A 64 6.62 -4.97 -7.88
N VAL A 65 5.56 -5.18 -8.66
CA VAL A 65 4.31 -4.42 -8.57
C VAL A 65 3.68 -4.47 -7.17
N PRO A 66 3.40 -5.65 -6.57
CA PRO A 66 2.82 -5.72 -5.21
C PRO A 66 3.70 -5.09 -4.14
N PHE A 67 5.02 -5.24 -4.26
CA PHE A 67 5.96 -4.58 -3.36
C PHE A 67 5.90 -3.05 -3.48
N GLY A 68 5.89 -2.53 -4.71
CA GLY A 68 5.77 -1.09 -4.98
C GLY A 68 4.45 -0.52 -4.48
N VAL A 69 3.33 -1.21 -4.71
CA VAL A 69 2.00 -0.84 -4.19
C VAL A 69 2.02 -0.77 -2.66
N GLY A 70 2.53 -1.81 -2.00
CA GLY A 70 2.64 -1.85 -0.54
C GLY A 70 3.49 -0.71 0.02
N MET A 71 4.60 -0.37 -0.66
CA MET A 71 5.47 0.74 -0.29
C MET A 71 4.79 2.10 -0.46
N PHE A 72 3.99 2.25 -1.51
CA PHE A 72 3.34 3.51 -1.85
C PHE A 72 2.11 3.83 -0.98
N TRP A 73 1.46 2.81 -0.41
CA TRP A 73 0.26 2.96 0.43
C TRP A 73 0.39 4.06 1.48
N LEU A 74 1.49 4.09 2.24
CA LEU A 74 1.65 5.06 3.33
C LEU A 74 1.65 6.51 2.83
N LYS A 75 2.29 6.76 1.68
CA LYS A 75 2.28 8.09 1.04
C LYS A 75 0.90 8.46 0.51
N LEU A 76 0.18 7.49 -0.07
CA LEU A 76 -1.19 7.70 -0.53
C LEU A 76 -2.11 8.08 0.65
N PHE A 77 -1.98 7.36 1.78
CA PHE A 77 -2.70 7.67 3.00
C PHE A 77 -2.40 9.08 3.52
N GLU A 78 -1.12 9.48 3.58
CA GLU A 78 -0.74 10.84 3.98
C GLU A 78 -1.31 11.92 3.06
N ALA A 79 -1.25 11.69 1.75
CA ALA A 79 -1.82 12.61 0.77
C ALA A 79 -3.35 12.72 0.93
N ALA A 80 -4.02 11.60 1.20
CA ALA A 80 -5.46 11.59 1.48
C ALA A 80 -5.80 12.32 2.78
N ASP A 81 -5.06 12.10 3.86
CA ASP A 81 -5.26 12.78 5.15
C ASP A 81 -5.00 14.30 5.04
N SER A 82 -3.94 14.69 4.33
CA SER A 82 -3.66 16.10 4.00
C SER A 82 -4.79 16.72 3.15
N SER A 83 -5.33 15.97 2.19
CA SER A 83 -6.46 16.46 1.37
C SER A 83 -7.74 16.62 2.20
N LEU A 84 -8.02 15.67 3.09
CA LEU A 84 -9.21 15.69 3.97
C LEU A 84 -9.13 16.81 5.01
N SER A 85 -7.96 17.06 5.59
CA SER A 85 -7.75 18.18 6.52
C SER A 85 -7.86 19.54 5.85
N ASN A 86 -7.53 19.64 4.55
CA ASN A 86 -7.77 20.82 3.72
C ASN A 86 -9.24 20.95 3.28
N PHE A 87 -9.98 19.84 3.24
CA PHE A 87 -11.41 19.81 2.98
C PHE A 87 -12.20 20.17 4.26
N LYS A 88 -11.99 21.38 4.80
CA LYS A 88 -12.90 21.94 5.79
C LYS A 88 -14.27 22.10 5.14
N LEU A 89 -15.19 21.19 5.44
CA LEU A 89 -16.60 21.35 5.10
C LEU A 89 -17.07 22.71 5.65
N PRO A 90 -17.79 23.54 4.89
CA PRO A 90 -18.20 24.88 5.30
C PRO A 90 -19.20 24.91 6.49
N TRP A 91 -19.46 23.77 7.12
CA TRP A 91 -20.44 23.58 8.20
C TRP A 91 -19.87 22.88 9.45
N GLY A 92 -18.57 22.60 9.50
CA GLY A 92 -17.91 22.11 10.72
C GLY A 92 -17.25 23.26 11.46
N LYS A 93 -17.53 23.43 12.75
CA LYS A 93 -16.85 24.39 13.63
C LYS A 93 -15.33 24.33 13.51
#